data_AF-A0A2K1IW70-F1
#
_entry.id   AF-A0A2K1IW70-F1
#
_cell.length_a   1.000
_cell.length_b   1.000
_cell.length_c   1.000
_cell.angle_alpha   90.00
_cell.angle_beta   90.00
_cell.angle_gamma   90.00
#
_symmetry.space_group_name_H-M   'P 1'
#
loop_
_entity.id
_entity.type
_entity.pdbx_description
1 polymer ?
#
loop_
_entity_poly.entity_id
_entity_poly.type
_entity_poly.pdbx_seq_one_letter_code
_entity_poly.pdbx_strand_id
1 'polypeptide(L)'
;MRTLLRSPCISLSSLAPHRVARSLSLSSSNSRLFPCPVPSAAAISGIGVIGGARRLGFVQFRGQGLSRCFAAMALEKIKVENPIVEMDGDEMTRIIWQMIKEKLILPYVDVELKYYDLGILNRDATNDRVTHESAEATLKYNVAVKCATITPDEGRVKEFGLKQMWRSPNGTIRNVLDGTVFREPILCKNIPRLVPGWTKPICIGRHAYGDQYKATDAVFKGPGKLKMVFEPDNGGEPIDLDVYHYNGAGGVALCMYNTDESIRGFAKASFTMAMQKKWPLYLSTKNTILKKYDGRFKDIFQEVFVNEGWEAKFKDAGIWYEHRLIDDMVAYALKSEGEYVWACKNYDGDVQSDMLAQGFGSLGLMTSVLICPDGKTIEAEAAHGTVTRHFRVHQKGGETSTNSIASIFAWTRGLGHRALLDGNAKLQEFAQSLEAACIATVESGKMTKDLALLSHGPNVSRNNYLNTEEFIDAVADELISRLSPKSKL
;
A
#
# COMPACT_ATOMS: atom_id res chain seq x y z
N MET A 1 4.66 56.48 51.60
CA MET A 1 4.28 56.83 50.22
C MET A 1 3.36 55.75 49.68
N ARG A 2 2.07 56.09 49.50
CA ARG A 2 1.04 55.58 48.58
C ARG A 2 0.88 54.05 48.39
N THR A 3 -0.10 53.42 49.05
CA THR A 3 -1.51 53.12 48.63
C THR A 3 -1.63 52.13 47.46
N LEU A 4 -2.11 50.89 47.67
CA LEU A 4 -3.53 50.45 47.71
C LEU A 4 -4.38 50.99 46.56
N LEU A 5 -4.95 50.10 45.73
CA LEU A 5 -6.29 50.26 45.18
C LEU A 5 -6.83 48.91 44.64
N ARG A 6 -8.05 48.60 45.09
CA ARG A 6 -8.97 47.55 44.64
C ARG A 6 -9.54 47.90 43.26
N SER A 7 -9.97 46.89 42.50
CA SER A 7 -11.06 47.02 41.52
C SER A 7 -11.95 45.76 41.52
N PRO A 8 -13.30 45.89 41.45
CA PRO A 8 -14.26 44.79 41.55
C PRO A 8 -14.96 44.42 40.22
N CYS A 9 -15.75 43.33 40.29
CA CYS A 9 -16.70 42.82 39.30
C CYS A 9 -17.67 43.87 38.73
N ILE A 10 -17.96 43.78 37.42
CA ILE A 10 -19.19 44.26 36.80
C ILE A 10 -19.70 43.24 35.76
N SER A 11 -21.00 42.96 35.85
CA SER A 11 -21.86 42.17 34.97
C SER A 11 -22.15 42.84 33.63
N LEU A 12 -22.35 42.05 32.56
CA LEU A 12 -23.03 42.52 31.35
C LEU A 12 -24.07 41.50 30.89
N SER A 13 -25.32 41.96 30.87
CA SER A 13 -26.52 41.31 30.39
C SER A 13 -26.87 41.77 28.96
N SER A 14 -27.40 40.82 28.18
CA SER A 14 -28.37 40.94 27.07
C SER A 14 -28.16 41.98 25.95
N LEU A 15 -28.07 41.47 24.71
CA LEU A 15 -28.74 42.07 23.54
C LEU A 15 -28.99 40.97 22.48
N ALA A 16 -30.22 40.95 21.96
CA ALA A 16 -30.79 39.94 21.06
C ALA A 16 -30.52 40.25 19.57
N PRO A 17 -30.88 39.36 18.62
CA PRO A 17 -30.23 39.24 17.32
C PRO A 17 -30.93 39.96 16.15
N HIS A 18 -30.15 40.35 15.14
CA HIS A 18 -30.69 40.82 13.85
C HIS A 18 -30.98 39.64 12.90
N ARG A 19 -32.25 39.55 12.50
CA ARG A 19 -32.74 38.80 11.34
C ARG A 19 -32.30 39.47 10.03
N VAL A 20 -31.81 38.69 9.08
CA VAL A 20 -32.05 38.94 7.66
C VAL A 20 -32.52 37.62 7.03
N ALA A 21 -33.77 37.63 6.59
CA ALA A 21 -34.36 36.59 5.76
C ALA A 21 -34.03 36.88 4.29
N ARG A 22 -33.69 35.85 3.52
CA ARG A 22 -34.25 35.67 2.18
C ARG A 22 -34.19 34.22 1.74
N SER A 23 -35.38 33.76 1.42
CA SER A 23 -35.82 32.48 0.88
C SER A 23 -35.16 32.10 -0.45
N LEU A 24 -34.75 30.84 -0.59
CA LEU A 24 -34.78 30.13 -1.86
C LEU A 24 -35.40 28.75 -1.64
N SER A 25 -36.58 28.59 -2.19
CA SER A 25 -37.36 27.37 -2.31
C SER A 25 -36.67 26.37 -3.23
N LEU A 26 -36.36 25.18 -2.74
CA LEU A 26 -36.06 24.01 -3.57
C LEU A 26 -37.37 23.35 -3.96
N SER A 27 -37.86 23.65 -5.17
CA SER A 27 -38.93 22.90 -5.81
C SER A 27 -38.36 21.64 -6.46
N SER A 28 -38.90 20.50 -6.04
CA SER A 28 -38.79 19.21 -6.68
C SER A 28 -39.36 19.27 -8.10
N SER A 29 -38.55 18.91 -9.09
CA SER A 29 -39.02 18.68 -10.46
C SER A 29 -38.79 17.22 -10.85
N ASN A 30 -39.93 16.53 -10.98
CA ASN A 30 -40.09 15.20 -11.56
C ASN A 30 -39.52 15.16 -12.99
N SER A 31 -38.55 14.29 -13.25
CA SER A 31 -38.19 13.89 -14.61
C SER A 31 -39.07 12.72 -15.06
N ARG A 32 -39.99 13.01 -15.98
CA ARG A 32 -40.76 12.01 -16.72
C ARG A 32 -39.88 11.36 -17.78
N LEU A 33 -39.94 10.03 -17.80
CA LEU A 33 -39.40 9.14 -18.83
C LEU A 33 -40.11 9.35 -20.17
N PHE A 34 -39.34 9.42 -21.26
CA PHE A 34 -39.79 9.11 -22.61
C PHE A 34 -38.78 8.15 -23.27
N PRO A 35 -39.22 7.07 -23.95
CA PRO A 35 -38.34 6.08 -24.55
C PRO A 35 -37.94 6.44 -25.99
N CYS A 36 -36.67 6.23 -26.35
CA CYS A 36 -36.20 6.19 -27.74
C CYS A 36 -36.40 4.78 -28.32
N PRO A 37 -36.76 4.64 -29.61
CA PRO A 37 -36.88 3.34 -30.26
C PRO A 37 -35.57 2.87 -30.90
N VAL A 38 -35.39 1.55 -30.84
CA VAL A 38 -34.33 0.74 -31.46
C VAL A 38 -34.58 0.57 -32.96
N PRO A 39 -33.56 0.56 -33.83
CA PRO A 39 -33.65 -0.08 -35.14
C PRO A 39 -33.01 -1.48 -35.13
N SER A 40 -33.83 -2.44 -35.54
CA SER A 40 -33.48 -3.84 -35.78
C SER A 40 -32.50 -4.00 -36.95
N ALA A 41 -31.61 -4.98 -36.81
CA ALA A 41 -30.82 -5.56 -37.88
C ALA A 41 -31.71 -6.25 -38.93
N ALA A 42 -31.33 -6.17 -40.19
CA ALA A 42 -31.80 -7.05 -41.24
C ALA A 42 -30.62 -7.41 -42.15
N ALA A 43 -30.26 -8.70 -42.13
CA ALA A 43 -29.36 -9.34 -43.07
C ALA A 43 -30.14 -9.71 -44.35
N ILE A 44 -29.54 -9.50 -45.52
CA ILE A 44 -29.96 -10.15 -46.77
C ILE A 44 -28.72 -10.72 -47.46
N SER A 45 -28.71 -12.04 -47.51
CA SER A 45 -27.89 -12.90 -48.38
C SER A 45 -28.46 -12.93 -49.81
N GLY A 46 -27.60 -13.09 -50.82
CA GLY A 46 -28.01 -13.79 -52.06
C GLY A 46 -27.45 -13.31 -53.39
N ILE A 47 -26.30 -13.89 -53.78
CA ILE A 47 -25.98 -14.53 -55.08
C ILE A 47 -26.08 -13.70 -56.39
N GLY A 48 -24.95 -13.67 -57.11
CA GLY A 48 -24.89 -13.40 -58.56
C GLY A 48 -23.50 -13.66 -59.14
N VAL A 49 -23.29 -14.88 -59.67
CA VAL A 49 -22.10 -15.32 -60.41
C VAL A 49 -22.22 -14.93 -61.88
N ILE A 50 -21.21 -14.26 -62.47
CA ILE A 50 -20.83 -14.41 -63.90
C ILE A 50 -19.31 -14.21 -64.03
N GLY A 51 -18.65 -15.14 -64.73
CA GLY A 51 -17.20 -15.19 -64.93
C GLY A 51 -16.67 -14.35 -66.10
N GLY A 52 -15.34 -14.30 -66.18
CA GLY A 52 -14.61 -13.71 -67.31
C GLY A 52 -13.11 -13.73 -67.08
N ALA A 53 -12.42 -14.71 -67.66
CA ALA A 53 -10.98 -14.87 -67.63
C ALA A 53 -10.27 -13.81 -68.50
N ARG A 54 -9.21 -13.17 -67.99
CA ARG A 54 -8.12 -12.61 -68.81
C ARG A 54 -6.78 -12.72 -68.07
N ARG A 55 -5.83 -13.41 -68.72
CA ARG A 55 -4.38 -13.40 -68.45
C ARG A 55 -3.77 -12.08 -68.92
N LEU A 56 -2.88 -11.50 -68.11
CA LEU A 56 -1.74 -10.63 -68.43
C LEU A 56 -0.92 -10.59 -67.12
N GLY A 57 0.34 -11.00 -67.06
CA GLY A 57 1.50 -10.39 -67.70
C GLY A 57 2.37 -9.77 -66.61
N PHE A 58 3.51 -10.40 -66.32
CA PHE A 58 4.51 -10.02 -65.30
C PHE A 58 4.98 -8.55 -65.44
N VAL A 59 4.99 -7.79 -64.34
CA VAL A 59 5.95 -6.70 -64.10
C VAL A 59 6.37 -6.72 -62.63
N GLN A 60 7.65 -6.95 -62.41
CA GLN A 60 8.31 -7.06 -61.11
C GLN A 60 8.79 -5.66 -60.69
N PHE A 61 8.07 -5.01 -59.77
CA PHE A 61 8.54 -3.77 -59.14
C PHE A 61 9.39 -4.10 -57.92
N ARG A 62 10.71 -3.83 -58.04
CA ARG A 62 11.64 -3.72 -56.91
C ARG A 62 11.27 -2.48 -56.09
N GLY A 63 10.51 -2.68 -55.01
CA GLY A 63 10.43 -1.72 -53.91
C GLY A 63 11.51 -2.04 -52.89
N GLN A 64 12.59 -1.25 -52.86
CA GLN A 64 13.51 -1.20 -51.72
C GLN A 64 12.78 -0.53 -50.54
N GLY A 65 12.00 -1.30 -49.79
CA GLY A 65 11.62 -0.95 -48.44
C GLY A 65 12.74 -1.39 -47.51
N LEU A 66 13.44 -0.45 -46.89
CA LEU A 66 14.29 -0.70 -45.72
C LEU A 66 13.40 -1.20 -44.58
N SER A 67 13.09 -2.49 -44.59
CA SER A 67 12.61 -3.19 -43.42
C SER A 67 13.80 -3.33 -42.48
N ARG A 68 13.94 -2.41 -41.53
CA ARG A 68 14.77 -2.62 -40.35
C ARG A 68 14.12 -3.76 -39.57
N CYS A 69 14.47 -4.99 -39.94
CA CYS A 69 14.31 -6.15 -39.07
C CYS A 69 15.21 -5.90 -37.85
N PHE A 70 14.66 -5.29 -36.80
CA PHE A 70 15.12 -5.60 -35.46
C PHE A 70 14.77 -7.06 -35.23
N ALA A 71 15.68 -7.96 -35.61
CA ALA A 71 15.70 -9.27 -35.00
C ALA A 71 15.89 -9.01 -33.51
N ALA A 72 14.81 -9.14 -32.74
CA ALA A 72 14.89 -9.17 -31.29
C ALA A 72 15.87 -10.30 -30.95
N MET A 73 17.10 -9.95 -30.57
CA MET A 73 17.94 -10.92 -29.88
C MET A 73 17.13 -11.30 -28.66
N ALA A 74 16.63 -12.53 -28.62
CA ALA A 74 15.94 -13.05 -27.46
C ALA A 74 16.95 -13.01 -26.31
N LEU A 75 16.82 -12.01 -25.45
CA LEU A 75 17.56 -11.93 -24.20
C LEU A 75 17.30 -13.25 -23.45
N GLU A 76 18.38 -13.94 -23.10
CA GLU A 76 18.25 -15.14 -22.29
C GLU A 76 17.61 -14.76 -20.95
N LYS A 77 16.47 -15.36 -20.63
CA LYS A 77 15.75 -15.08 -19.40
C LYS A 77 16.57 -15.48 -18.19
N ILE A 78 16.53 -14.66 -17.15
CA ILE A 78 17.15 -14.94 -15.85
C ILE A 78 16.41 -16.12 -15.23
N LYS A 79 17.11 -17.23 -15.04
CA LYS A 79 16.58 -18.42 -14.36
C LYS A 79 16.47 -18.17 -12.86
N VAL A 80 15.33 -18.53 -12.29
CA VAL A 80 15.08 -18.48 -10.84
C VAL A 80 14.74 -19.89 -10.36
N GLU A 81 15.50 -20.38 -9.40
CA GLU A 81 15.42 -21.78 -8.96
C GLU A 81 14.19 -22.04 -8.07
N ASN A 82 13.91 -21.11 -7.16
CA ASN A 82 12.82 -21.25 -6.20
C ASN A 82 11.61 -20.39 -6.60
N PRO A 83 10.38 -20.88 -6.34
CA PRO A 83 9.18 -20.18 -6.75
C PRO A 83 8.92 -18.92 -5.92
N ILE A 84 8.04 -18.06 -6.46
CA ILE A 84 7.43 -16.93 -5.77
C ILE A 84 5.91 -17.13 -5.74
N VAL A 85 5.27 -16.81 -4.62
CA VAL A 85 3.81 -16.78 -4.52
C VAL A 85 3.30 -15.50 -5.17
N GLU A 86 2.43 -15.63 -6.18
CA GLU A 86 1.74 -14.51 -6.81
C GLU A 86 0.30 -14.47 -6.28
N MET A 87 -0.05 -13.39 -5.58
CA MET A 87 -1.41 -13.14 -5.14
C MET A 87 -2.06 -12.08 -6.02
N ASP A 88 -2.93 -12.52 -6.94
CA ASP A 88 -3.67 -11.60 -7.82
C ASP A 88 -4.76 -10.85 -7.06
N GLY A 89 -5.28 -9.77 -7.63
CA GLY A 89 -6.13 -8.81 -6.94
C GLY A 89 -7.35 -8.39 -7.75
N ASP A 90 -7.80 -7.16 -7.51
CA ASP A 90 -9.06 -6.63 -8.03
C ASP A 90 -8.88 -5.32 -8.82
N GLU A 91 -9.92 -4.95 -9.58
CA GLU A 91 -10.14 -3.63 -10.19
C GLU A 91 -8.94 -3.10 -11.01
N MET A 92 -8.56 -1.82 -10.81
CA MET A 92 -7.54 -1.16 -11.63
C MET A 92 -6.16 -1.78 -11.43
N THR A 93 -5.87 -2.19 -10.19
CA THR A 93 -4.60 -2.83 -9.84
C THR A 93 -4.46 -4.19 -10.50
N ARG A 94 -5.53 -4.98 -10.67
CA ARG A 94 -5.48 -6.25 -11.44
C ARG A 94 -5.05 -6.04 -12.89
N ILE A 95 -5.57 -5.00 -13.53
CA ILE A 95 -5.21 -4.64 -14.92
C ILE A 95 -3.73 -4.25 -15.00
N ILE A 96 -3.27 -3.40 -14.08
CA ILE A 96 -1.87 -2.98 -13.97
C ILE A 96 -0.95 -4.16 -13.69
N TRP A 97 -1.38 -5.06 -12.80
CA TRP A 97 -0.63 -6.25 -12.40
C TRP A 97 -0.32 -7.15 -13.59
N GLN A 98 -1.32 -7.40 -14.44
CA GLN A 98 -1.14 -8.16 -15.67
C GLN A 98 -0.14 -7.47 -16.62
N MET A 99 -0.28 -6.16 -16.83
CA MET A 99 0.65 -5.39 -17.69
C MET A 99 2.09 -5.44 -17.17
N ILE A 100 2.30 -5.29 -15.86
CA ILE A 100 3.62 -5.41 -15.24
C ILE A 100 4.19 -6.80 -15.48
N LYS A 101 3.40 -7.85 -15.23
CA LYS A 101 3.84 -9.23 -15.41
C LYS A 101 4.25 -9.54 -16.85
N GLU A 102 3.42 -9.14 -17.81
CA GLU A 102 3.63 -9.41 -19.24
C GLU A 102 4.71 -8.55 -19.88
N LYS A 103 4.80 -7.26 -19.54
CA LYS A 103 5.72 -6.31 -20.20
C LYS A 103 7.04 -6.15 -19.45
N LEU A 104 7.05 -6.27 -18.13
CA LEU A 104 8.20 -5.90 -17.29
C LEU A 104 8.87 -7.08 -16.59
N ILE A 105 8.17 -8.19 -16.32
CA ILE A 105 8.73 -9.32 -15.54
C ILE A 105 9.03 -10.55 -16.40
N LEU A 106 7.99 -11.22 -16.91
CA LEU A 106 8.11 -12.51 -17.62
C LEU A 106 8.91 -12.47 -18.94
N PRO A 107 9.08 -11.33 -19.63
CA PRO A 107 10.01 -11.26 -20.76
C PRO A 107 11.47 -11.48 -20.36
N TYR A 108 11.85 -11.13 -19.12
CA TYR A 108 13.24 -11.10 -18.65
C TYR A 108 13.55 -12.17 -17.61
N VAL A 109 12.54 -12.65 -16.87
CA VAL A 109 12.70 -13.59 -15.76
C VAL A 109 11.91 -14.86 -16.03
N ASP A 110 12.57 -16.01 -15.88
CA ASP A 110 11.97 -17.33 -15.89
C ASP A 110 11.87 -17.84 -14.45
N VAL A 111 10.71 -17.61 -13.84
CA VAL A 111 10.40 -17.91 -12.45
C VAL A 111 9.11 -18.72 -12.36
N GLU A 112 9.10 -19.75 -11.52
CA GLU A 112 7.86 -20.46 -11.19
C GLU A 112 6.98 -19.60 -10.28
N LEU A 113 5.78 -19.26 -10.74
CA LEU A 113 4.81 -18.52 -9.96
C LEU A 113 3.77 -19.48 -9.36
N LYS A 114 3.69 -19.53 -8.03
CA LYS A 114 2.59 -20.19 -7.32
C LYS A 114 1.43 -19.20 -7.26
N TYR A 115 0.57 -19.29 -8.26
CA TYR A 115 -0.52 -18.34 -8.48
C TYR A 115 -1.74 -18.62 -7.58
N TYR A 116 -2.23 -17.57 -6.92
CA TYR A 116 -3.45 -17.56 -6.12
C TYR A 116 -4.30 -16.34 -6.51
N ASP A 117 -5.51 -16.57 -7.00
CA ASP A 117 -6.43 -15.48 -7.34
C ASP A 117 -7.17 -14.98 -6.09
N LEU A 118 -6.75 -13.85 -5.52
CA LEU A 118 -7.44 -13.24 -4.38
C LEU A 118 -8.51 -12.21 -4.79
N GLY A 119 -8.90 -12.20 -6.07
CA GLY A 119 -10.03 -11.41 -6.56
C GLY A 119 -11.31 -11.74 -5.78
N ILE A 120 -12.14 -10.73 -5.52
CA ILE A 120 -13.30 -10.82 -4.62
C ILE A 120 -14.25 -11.96 -4.99
N LEU A 121 -14.46 -12.21 -6.29
CA LEU A 121 -15.33 -13.28 -6.76
C LEU A 121 -14.75 -14.68 -6.48
N ASN A 122 -13.44 -14.86 -6.64
CA ASN A 122 -12.80 -16.14 -6.34
C ASN A 122 -12.70 -16.39 -4.83
N ARG A 123 -12.47 -15.34 -4.03
CA ARG A 123 -12.57 -15.42 -2.58
C ARG A 123 -13.98 -15.83 -2.14
N ASP A 124 -15.02 -15.20 -2.68
CA ASP A 124 -16.40 -15.62 -2.38
C ASP A 124 -16.67 -17.07 -2.81
N ALA A 125 -16.25 -17.47 -4.01
CA ALA A 125 -16.41 -18.83 -4.53
C ALA A 125 -15.75 -19.88 -3.64
N THR A 126 -14.55 -19.59 -3.11
CA THR A 126 -13.76 -20.49 -2.26
C THR A 126 -14.06 -20.35 -0.76
N ASN A 127 -15.03 -19.53 -0.38
CA ASN A 127 -15.32 -19.17 1.01
C ASN A 127 -14.07 -18.63 1.74
N ASP A 128 -13.32 -17.76 1.07
CA ASP A 128 -12.07 -17.10 1.50
C ASP A 128 -10.90 -18.07 1.76
N ARG A 129 -11.04 -19.36 1.43
CA ARG A 129 -9.98 -20.37 1.63
C ARG A 129 -8.72 -20.06 0.83
N VAL A 130 -8.86 -19.51 -0.37
CA VAL A 130 -7.72 -19.13 -1.23
C VAL A 130 -6.77 -18.13 -0.55
N THR A 131 -7.29 -17.26 0.32
CA THR A 131 -6.49 -16.30 1.09
C THR A 131 -5.66 -16.96 2.18
N HIS A 132 -6.18 -17.99 2.83
CA HIS A 132 -5.41 -18.78 3.79
C HIS A 132 -4.37 -19.64 3.09
N GLU A 133 -4.75 -20.31 2.00
CA GLU A 133 -3.86 -21.15 1.20
C GLU A 133 -2.68 -20.34 0.63
N SER A 134 -2.90 -19.10 0.20
CA SER A 134 -1.83 -18.24 -0.31
C SER A 134 -0.86 -17.81 0.81
N ALA A 135 -1.36 -17.55 2.02
CA ALA A 135 -0.52 -17.23 3.18
C ALA A 135 0.33 -18.44 3.63
N GLU A 136 -0.26 -19.64 3.66
CA GLU A 136 0.47 -20.88 3.96
C GLU A 136 1.53 -21.20 2.89
N ALA A 137 1.20 -20.97 1.61
CA ALA A 137 2.18 -21.07 0.53
C ALA A 137 3.32 -20.06 0.69
N THR A 138 3.03 -18.87 1.22
CA THR A 138 4.04 -17.85 1.49
C THR A 138 4.99 -18.30 2.59
N LEU A 139 4.50 -18.90 3.68
CA LEU A 139 5.35 -19.52 4.69
C LEU A 139 6.24 -20.64 4.12
N LYS A 140 5.72 -21.39 3.15
CA LYS A 140 6.46 -22.48 2.50
C LYS A 140 7.55 -21.99 1.54
N TYR A 141 7.24 -20.98 0.74
CA TYR A 141 8.11 -20.51 -0.35
C TYR A 141 8.88 -19.22 -0.02
N ASN A 142 8.62 -18.64 1.15
CA ASN A 142 9.27 -17.47 1.76
C ASN A 142 9.05 -16.13 1.04
N VAL A 143 8.49 -16.10 -0.17
CA VAL A 143 8.34 -14.86 -0.95
C VAL A 143 6.96 -14.79 -1.56
N ALA A 144 6.23 -13.73 -1.26
CA ALA A 144 4.99 -13.37 -1.95
C ALA A 144 5.05 -11.96 -2.55
N VAL A 145 4.41 -11.82 -3.70
CA VAL A 145 4.09 -10.54 -4.32
C VAL A 145 2.57 -10.45 -4.45
N LYS A 146 1.99 -9.35 -3.97
CA LYS A 146 0.55 -9.24 -3.82
C LYS A 146 -0.01 -7.98 -4.47
N CYS A 147 -1.03 -8.19 -5.27
CA CYS A 147 -1.86 -7.14 -5.84
C CYS A 147 -2.91 -6.65 -4.81
N ALA A 148 -3.37 -5.41 -4.95
CA ALA A 148 -4.39 -4.87 -4.06
C ALA A 148 -5.73 -5.59 -4.25
N THR A 149 -6.42 -5.82 -3.13
CA THR A 149 -7.65 -6.63 -3.05
C THR A 149 -8.78 -5.83 -2.40
N ILE A 150 -10.02 -6.01 -2.84
CA ILE A 150 -11.19 -5.39 -2.23
C ILE A 150 -11.38 -5.94 -0.81
N THR A 151 -11.59 -5.09 0.19
CA THR A 151 -12.22 -5.52 1.45
C THR A 151 -13.69 -5.11 1.37
N PRO A 152 -14.65 -6.07 1.34
CA PRO A 152 -16.04 -5.75 1.05
C PRO A 152 -16.72 -5.02 2.22
N ASP A 153 -17.48 -3.98 1.88
CA ASP A 153 -18.49 -3.35 2.75
C ASP A 153 -19.91 -3.77 2.28
N GLU A 154 -20.97 -3.23 2.89
CA GLU A 154 -22.36 -3.52 2.52
C GLU A 154 -22.64 -3.22 1.05
N GLY A 155 -22.03 -2.16 0.50
CA GLY A 155 -22.14 -1.78 -0.90
C GLY A 155 -21.50 -2.82 -1.82
N ARG A 156 -20.31 -3.32 -1.46
CA ARG A 156 -19.60 -4.35 -2.22
C ARG A 156 -20.30 -5.71 -2.14
N VAL A 157 -20.87 -6.07 -0.99
CA VAL A 157 -21.70 -7.28 -0.86
C VAL A 157 -22.83 -7.26 -1.89
N LYS A 158 -23.53 -6.13 -2.02
CA LYS A 158 -24.60 -5.96 -3.01
C LYS A 158 -24.07 -5.91 -4.44
N GLU A 159 -22.95 -5.22 -4.69
CA GLU A 159 -22.37 -5.08 -6.03
C GLU A 159 -21.99 -6.43 -6.64
N PHE A 160 -21.34 -7.29 -5.85
CA PHE A 160 -20.79 -8.55 -6.33
C PHE A 160 -21.67 -9.77 -6.00
N GLY A 161 -22.80 -9.57 -5.29
CA GLY A 161 -23.68 -10.67 -4.87
C GLY A 161 -22.99 -11.65 -3.90
N LEU A 162 -22.21 -11.12 -2.95
CA LEU A 162 -21.39 -11.93 -2.05
C LEU A 162 -22.26 -12.71 -1.05
N LYS A 163 -21.81 -13.92 -0.70
CA LYS A 163 -22.44 -14.76 0.34
C LYS A 163 -22.43 -14.07 1.71
N GLN A 164 -21.34 -13.37 2.02
CA GLN A 164 -21.17 -12.60 3.23
C GLN A 164 -20.11 -11.50 3.07
N MET A 165 -20.00 -10.63 4.08
CA MET A 165 -18.95 -9.63 4.16
C MET A 165 -17.64 -10.30 4.62
N TRP A 166 -16.84 -10.77 3.67
CA TRP A 166 -15.55 -11.42 3.93
C TRP A 166 -14.56 -10.47 4.61
N ARG A 167 -13.66 -11.02 5.43
CA ARG A 167 -12.60 -10.26 6.10
C ARG A 167 -11.59 -9.71 5.09
N SER A 168 -10.77 -8.76 5.54
CA SER A 168 -9.68 -8.21 4.72
C SER A 168 -8.61 -9.27 4.45
N PRO A 169 -8.23 -9.52 3.17
CA PRO A 169 -7.16 -10.45 2.86
C PRO A 169 -5.83 -10.08 3.53
N ASN A 170 -5.51 -8.79 3.59
CA ASN A 170 -4.31 -8.30 4.25
C ASN A 170 -4.30 -8.66 5.74
N GLY A 171 -5.43 -8.50 6.42
CA GLY A 171 -5.56 -8.90 7.83
C GLY A 171 -5.38 -10.41 8.02
N THR A 172 -5.99 -11.23 7.16
CA THR A 172 -5.84 -12.69 7.20
C THR A 172 -4.41 -13.13 6.96
N ILE A 173 -3.75 -12.63 5.91
CA ILE A 173 -2.36 -12.97 5.57
C ILE A 173 -1.42 -12.51 6.69
N ARG A 174 -1.55 -11.27 7.18
CA ARG A 174 -0.76 -10.75 8.30
C ARG A 174 -0.90 -11.60 9.56
N ASN A 175 -2.09 -12.11 9.84
CA ASN A 175 -2.32 -12.98 10.99
C ASN A 175 -1.63 -14.35 10.86
N VAL A 176 -1.56 -14.89 9.63
CA VAL A 176 -0.87 -16.16 9.37
C VAL A 176 0.65 -15.97 9.37
N LEU A 177 1.14 -14.86 8.82
CA LEU A 177 2.57 -14.57 8.71
C LEU A 177 3.20 -13.99 9.99
N ASP A 178 2.39 -13.38 10.87
CA ASP A 178 2.81 -12.66 12.09
C ASP A 178 3.98 -11.68 11.84
N GLY A 179 3.93 -10.99 10.70
CA GLY A 179 5.01 -10.12 10.25
C GLY A 179 4.79 -8.63 10.51
N THR A 180 5.89 -7.89 10.52
CA THR A 180 5.92 -6.42 10.61
C THR A 180 5.88 -5.81 9.23
N VAL A 181 5.02 -4.82 9.01
CA VAL A 181 4.90 -4.14 7.71
C VAL A 181 5.81 -2.92 7.67
N PHE A 182 6.80 -2.92 6.78
CA PHE A 182 7.67 -1.79 6.52
C PHE A 182 7.21 -1.00 5.30
N ARG A 183 7.02 0.32 5.48
CA ARG A 183 6.64 1.25 4.42
C ARG A 183 7.70 2.32 4.24
N GLU A 184 8.16 2.49 3.00
CA GLU A 184 9.20 3.46 2.64
C GLU A 184 8.85 4.18 1.33
N PRO A 185 9.00 5.52 1.29
CA PRO A 185 8.72 6.30 0.09
C PRO A 185 9.77 6.08 -1.01
N ILE A 186 9.31 6.13 -2.25
CA ILE A 186 10.14 6.07 -3.45
C ILE A 186 10.45 7.50 -3.88
N LEU A 187 11.71 7.90 -3.74
CA LEU A 187 12.13 9.28 -4.01
C LEU A 187 12.43 9.48 -5.50
N CYS A 188 11.82 10.52 -6.09
CA CYS A 188 12.16 11.04 -7.41
C CYS A 188 12.58 12.50 -7.27
N LYS A 189 13.75 12.89 -7.79
CA LYS A 189 14.34 14.22 -7.52
C LYS A 189 13.47 15.39 -7.99
N ASN A 190 12.72 15.20 -9.06
CA ASN A 190 11.87 16.22 -9.67
C ASN A 190 10.44 16.25 -9.12
N ILE A 191 10.11 15.40 -8.14
CA ILE A 191 8.80 15.42 -7.47
C ILE A 191 8.93 16.23 -6.17
N PRO A 192 8.21 17.35 -6.04
CA PRO A 192 8.24 18.14 -4.83
C PRO A 192 7.58 17.40 -3.68
N ARG A 193 8.11 17.59 -2.47
CA ARG A 193 7.57 17.06 -1.22
C ARG A 193 6.75 18.13 -0.51
N LEU A 194 5.71 17.72 0.20
CA LEU A 194 4.89 18.66 0.99
C LEU A 194 5.63 19.18 2.21
N VAL A 195 6.55 18.37 2.76
CA VAL A 195 7.48 18.78 3.81
C VAL A 195 8.87 18.92 3.19
N PRO A 196 9.33 20.15 2.88
CA PRO A 196 10.57 20.35 2.11
C PRO A 196 11.83 19.83 2.80
N GLY A 197 11.83 19.77 4.14
CA GLY A 197 12.95 19.28 4.94
C GLY A 197 13.21 17.78 4.78
N TRP A 198 12.25 16.98 4.30
CA TRP A 198 12.39 15.55 4.12
C TRP A 198 13.24 15.19 2.89
N THR A 199 14.54 15.44 2.99
CA THR A 199 15.50 15.20 1.91
C THR A 199 15.82 13.71 1.76
N LYS A 200 15.65 12.92 2.82
CA LYS A 200 15.90 11.48 2.90
C LYS A 200 14.63 10.69 3.28
N PRO A 201 14.54 9.37 3.01
CA PRO A 201 13.33 8.59 3.27
C PRO A 201 13.10 8.39 4.77
N ILE A 202 11.84 8.20 5.18
CA ILE A 202 11.48 7.70 6.51
C ILE A 202 10.83 6.33 6.31
N CYS A 203 11.35 5.31 6.99
CA CYS A 203 10.82 3.94 6.89
C CYS A 203 9.97 3.64 8.14
N ILE A 204 8.66 3.49 8.00
CA ILE A 204 7.79 3.07 9.10
C ILE A 204 7.75 1.56 9.19
N GLY A 205 8.05 0.99 10.34
CA GLY A 205 7.74 -0.38 10.71
C GLY A 205 6.46 -0.43 11.54
N ARG A 206 5.36 -0.88 10.96
CA ARG A 206 4.06 -1.08 11.64
C ARG A 206 3.99 -2.48 12.21
N HIS A 207 3.70 -2.58 13.52
CA HIS A 207 3.54 -3.87 14.22
C HIS A 207 2.51 -4.82 13.58
N ALA A 208 1.41 -4.29 13.04
CA ALA A 208 0.41 -5.05 12.27
C ALA A 208 -0.26 -6.25 12.99
N TYR A 209 -0.17 -6.31 14.33
CA TYR A 209 -0.85 -7.30 15.17
C TYR A 209 -1.55 -6.64 16.37
N GLY A 210 -2.65 -7.22 16.83
CA GLY A 210 -3.34 -6.83 18.08
C GLY A 210 -3.89 -5.41 18.07
N ASP A 211 -3.95 -4.81 19.26
CA ASP A 211 -4.45 -3.47 19.53
C ASP A 211 -5.89 -3.28 19.00
N GLN A 212 -6.25 -2.10 18.51
CA GLN A 212 -7.60 -1.79 18.00
C GLN A 212 -8.03 -2.72 16.85
N TYR A 213 -7.10 -3.34 16.13
CA TYR A 213 -7.39 -4.20 14.97
C TYR A 213 -7.82 -5.61 15.35
N LYS A 214 -7.72 -5.97 16.64
CA LYS A 214 -8.27 -7.20 17.22
C LYS A 214 -9.04 -6.90 18.52
N ALA A 215 -9.60 -5.70 18.62
CA ALA A 215 -10.41 -5.32 19.76
C ALA A 215 -11.80 -5.95 19.69
N THR A 216 -12.44 -6.08 20.85
CA THR A 216 -13.88 -6.28 20.96
C THR A 216 -14.51 -4.99 21.46
N ASP A 217 -15.48 -4.46 20.73
CA ASP A 217 -16.17 -3.21 21.05
C ASP A 217 -17.68 -3.41 21.12
N ALA A 218 -18.34 -2.55 21.91
CA ALA A 218 -19.78 -2.61 22.10
C ALA A 218 -20.38 -1.24 22.44
N VAL A 219 -21.65 -1.08 22.08
CA VAL A 219 -22.51 0.04 22.51
C VAL A 219 -23.39 -0.43 23.67
N PHE A 220 -23.25 0.22 24.82
CA PHE A 220 -24.05 -0.04 26.01
C PHE A 220 -25.20 0.98 26.10
N LYS A 221 -26.39 0.53 26.50
CA LYS A 221 -27.58 1.38 26.67
C LYS A 221 -28.01 1.40 28.13
N GLY A 222 -28.30 2.59 28.64
CA GLY A 222 -28.70 2.81 30.03
C GLY A 222 -27.53 2.73 31.02
N PRO A 223 -27.83 2.86 32.33
CA PRO A 223 -26.83 2.79 33.37
C PRO A 223 -26.32 1.35 33.58
N GLY A 224 -25.05 1.20 33.94
CA GLY A 224 -24.44 -0.11 34.15
C GLY A 224 -22.95 -0.05 34.49
N LYS A 225 -22.46 -1.07 35.20
CA LYS A 225 -21.05 -1.21 35.58
C LYS A 225 -20.30 -2.04 34.54
N LEU A 226 -19.22 -1.48 34.00
CA LEU A 226 -18.30 -2.16 33.09
C LEU A 226 -17.06 -2.62 33.86
N LYS A 227 -16.71 -3.90 33.68
CA LYS A 227 -15.55 -4.56 34.28
C LYS A 227 -14.72 -5.26 33.21
N MET A 228 -13.44 -5.46 33.50
CA MET A 228 -12.54 -6.33 32.75
C MET A 228 -12.13 -7.48 33.67
N VAL A 229 -12.36 -8.71 33.21
CA VAL A 229 -12.05 -9.93 33.98
C VAL A 229 -10.99 -10.73 33.22
N PHE A 230 -9.94 -11.14 33.92
CA PHE A 230 -8.93 -12.09 33.42
C PHE A 230 -8.96 -13.35 34.28
N GLU A 231 -9.23 -14.49 33.65
CA GLU A 231 -9.32 -15.80 34.32
C GLU A 231 -8.07 -16.62 33.95
N PRO A 232 -7.16 -16.88 34.89
CA PRO A 232 -5.98 -17.68 34.62
C PRO A 232 -6.32 -19.15 34.32
N ASP A 233 -5.84 -19.69 33.20
CA ASP A 233 -6.06 -21.10 32.82
C ASP A 233 -5.49 -22.10 33.84
N ASN A 234 -4.51 -21.69 34.64
CA ASN A 234 -3.93 -22.52 35.70
C ASN A 234 -4.82 -22.61 36.96
N GLY A 235 -6.04 -22.07 36.92
CA GLY A 235 -6.97 -22.05 38.04
C GLY A 235 -6.60 -21.05 39.14
N GLY A 236 -5.72 -20.09 38.84
CA GLY A 236 -5.43 -18.98 39.74
C GLY A 236 -6.64 -18.05 39.94
N GLU A 237 -6.56 -17.20 40.96
CA GLU A 237 -7.62 -16.24 41.27
C GLU A 237 -7.89 -15.28 40.07
N PRO A 238 -9.16 -15.14 39.63
CA PRO A 238 -9.53 -14.19 38.60
C PRO A 238 -9.19 -12.75 38.99
N ILE A 239 -8.68 -11.99 38.02
CA ILE A 239 -8.42 -10.56 38.19
C ILE A 239 -9.66 -9.81 37.70
N ASP A 240 -10.32 -9.09 38.60
CA ASP A 240 -11.48 -8.24 38.31
C ASP A 240 -11.10 -6.75 38.41
N LEU A 241 -11.19 -6.04 37.29
CA LEU A 241 -10.82 -4.62 37.18
C LEU A 241 -12.05 -3.79 36.81
N ASP A 242 -12.39 -2.85 37.69
CA ASP A 242 -13.42 -1.86 37.41
C ASP A 242 -12.94 -0.89 36.31
N VAL A 243 -13.68 -0.81 35.21
CA VAL A 243 -13.37 0.10 34.09
C VAL A 243 -14.13 1.41 34.23
N TYR A 244 -15.46 1.34 34.28
CA TYR A 244 -16.33 2.52 34.38
C TYR A 244 -17.74 2.16 34.87
N HIS A 245 -18.47 3.12 35.43
CA HIS A 245 -19.90 3.01 35.71
C HIS A 245 -20.66 4.04 34.86
N TYR A 246 -21.41 3.56 33.87
CA TYR A 246 -22.34 4.38 33.10
C TYR A 246 -23.51 4.80 33.98
N ASN A 247 -23.72 6.11 34.15
CA ASN A 247 -24.83 6.67 34.94
C ASN A 247 -25.99 7.22 34.08
N GLY A 248 -25.79 7.31 32.76
CA GLY A 248 -26.68 8.00 31.83
C GLY A 248 -27.33 7.09 30.78
N ALA A 249 -27.56 7.65 29.59
CA ALA A 249 -28.20 6.94 28.47
C ALA A 249 -27.39 5.75 27.92
N GLY A 250 -26.14 5.58 28.35
CA GLY A 250 -25.24 4.54 27.90
C GLY A 250 -23.90 5.10 27.42
N GLY A 251 -23.22 4.37 26.56
CA GLY A 251 -21.94 4.77 25.99
C GLY A 251 -21.32 3.68 25.14
N VAL A 252 -20.02 3.78 24.89
CA VAL A 252 -19.25 2.78 24.16
C VAL A 252 -18.07 2.32 25.01
N ALA A 253 -17.63 1.08 24.80
CA ALA A 253 -16.36 0.61 25.30
C ALA A 253 -15.70 -0.32 24.29
N LEU A 254 -14.40 -0.52 24.47
CA LEU A 254 -13.62 -1.51 23.77
C LEU A 254 -12.63 -2.16 24.73
N CYS A 255 -12.25 -3.40 24.42
CA CYS A 255 -11.15 -4.11 25.03
C CYS A 255 -10.19 -4.56 23.93
N MET A 256 -8.90 -4.33 24.12
CA MET A 256 -7.85 -4.73 23.17
C MET A 256 -6.72 -5.44 23.89
N TYR A 257 -5.91 -6.18 23.14
CA TYR A 257 -4.80 -6.95 23.67
C TYR A 257 -3.62 -6.96 22.71
N ASN A 258 -2.47 -7.34 23.26
CA ASN A 258 -1.30 -7.74 22.50
C ASN A 258 -0.59 -8.89 23.22
N THR A 259 0.44 -9.45 22.59
CA THR A 259 1.17 -10.62 23.12
C THR A 259 2.67 -10.32 23.11
N ASP A 260 3.38 -10.74 24.15
CA ASP A 260 4.83 -10.53 24.28
C ASP A 260 5.59 -11.14 23.08
N GLU A 261 5.14 -12.28 22.56
CA GLU A 261 5.72 -12.98 21.41
C GLU A 261 5.71 -12.10 20.17
N SER A 262 4.54 -11.55 19.81
CA SER A 262 4.39 -10.66 18.65
C SER A 262 5.18 -9.35 18.83
N ILE A 263 5.21 -8.78 20.04
CA ILE A 263 6.01 -7.57 20.31
C ILE A 263 7.52 -7.85 20.16
N ARG A 264 8.00 -9.02 20.62
CA ARG A 264 9.39 -9.45 20.42
C ARG A 264 9.70 -9.65 18.94
N GLY A 265 8.81 -10.28 18.18
CA GLY A 265 8.93 -10.43 16.73
C GLY A 265 9.05 -9.08 16.02
N PHE A 266 8.20 -8.12 16.41
CA PHE A 266 8.23 -6.76 15.91
C PHE A 266 9.53 -6.01 16.22
N ALA A 267 10.04 -6.14 17.45
CA ALA A 267 11.33 -5.57 17.83
C ALA A 267 12.47 -6.12 16.96
N LYS A 268 12.54 -7.45 16.81
CA LYS A 268 13.56 -8.13 15.97
C LYS A 268 13.51 -7.66 14.52
N ALA A 269 12.32 -7.62 13.93
CA ALA A 269 12.15 -7.14 12.56
C ALA A 269 12.61 -5.69 12.40
N SER A 270 12.29 -4.83 13.38
CA SER A 270 12.67 -3.41 13.38
C SER A 270 14.18 -3.21 13.50
N PHE A 271 14.86 -3.94 14.41
CA PHE A 271 16.32 -3.90 14.54
C PHE A 271 17.02 -4.44 13.28
N THR A 272 16.50 -5.53 12.71
CA THR A 272 17.01 -6.12 11.46
C THR A 272 16.93 -5.12 10.31
N MET A 273 15.77 -4.48 10.13
CA MET A 273 15.57 -3.47 9.08
C MET A 273 16.54 -2.28 9.26
N ALA A 274 16.62 -1.73 10.47
CA ALA A 274 17.52 -0.61 10.76
C ALA A 274 19.00 -0.98 10.51
N MET A 275 19.41 -2.21 10.87
CA MET A 275 20.75 -2.71 10.62
C MET A 275 21.04 -2.92 9.13
N GLN A 276 20.09 -3.45 8.35
CA GLN A 276 20.23 -3.63 6.91
C GLN A 276 20.41 -2.28 6.19
N LYS A 277 19.66 -1.27 6.63
CA LYS A 277 19.74 0.08 6.07
C LYS A 277 20.90 0.92 6.61
N LYS A 278 21.49 0.49 7.74
CA LYS A 278 22.44 1.28 8.52
C LYS A 278 21.85 2.63 8.95
N TRP A 279 20.60 2.61 9.42
CA TRP A 279 19.88 3.78 9.91
C TRP A 279 19.55 3.66 11.41
N PRO A 280 19.43 4.77 12.15
CA PRO A 280 18.92 4.74 13.52
C PRO A 280 17.47 4.26 13.59
N LEU A 281 17.07 3.71 14.74
CA LEU A 281 15.74 3.17 15.01
C LEU A 281 15.05 3.94 16.14
N TYR A 282 13.80 4.33 15.91
CA TYR A 282 12.94 4.95 16.93
C TYR A 282 11.69 4.10 17.19
N LEU A 283 11.41 3.76 18.44
CA LEU A 283 10.11 3.23 18.87
C LEU A 283 9.27 4.37 19.45
N SER A 284 8.03 4.54 18.98
CA SER A 284 7.09 5.49 19.57
C SER A 284 5.96 4.82 20.34
N THR A 285 5.69 5.28 21.55
CA THR A 285 4.53 4.84 22.35
C THR A 285 3.92 5.98 23.16
N LYS A 286 2.82 5.74 23.89
CA LYS A 286 2.24 6.65 24.88
C LYS A 286 2.31 6.07 26.30
N ASN A 287 3.48 5.52 26.68
CA ASN A 287 3.69 4.86 27.98
C ASN A 287 3.54 5.78 29.21
N THR A 288 3.51 7.11 29.05
CA THR A 288 3.16 8.03 30.14
C THR A 288 1.70 7.89 30.58
N ILE A 289 0.81 7.53 29.63
CA ILE A 289 -0.63 7.31 29.84
C ILE A 289 -0.89 5.81 30.03
N LEU A 290 -0.53 4.99 29.04
CA LEU A 290 -0.71 3.54 29.07
C LEU A 290 0.50 2.86 29.73
N LYS A 291 0.71 3.14 31.02
CA LYS A 291 1.92 2.74 31.77
C LYS A 291 2.25 1.26 31.70
N LYS A 292 1.23 0.39 31.73
CA LYS A 292 1.41 -1.07 31.64
C LYS A 292 1.47 -1.53 30.19
N TYR A 293 0.47 -1.18 29.38
CA TYR A 293 0.33 -1.65 28.00
C TYR A 293 1.49 -1.17 27.10
N ASP A 294 1.70 0.15 27.02
CA ASP A 294 2.76 0.74 26.20
C ASP A 294 4.13 0.68 26.89
N GLY A 295 4.14 0.55 28.22
CA GLY A 295 5.35 0.20 28.96
C GLY A 295 5.92 -1.14 28.52
N ARG A 296 5.06 -2.14 28.30
CA ARG A 296 5.50 -3.47 27.86
C ARG A 296 6.21 -3.45 26.50
N PHE A 297 5.73 -2.65 25.53
CA PHE A 297 6.43 -2.43 24.26
C PHE A 297 7.83 -1.87 24.47
N LYS A 298 7.95 -0.81 25.26
CA LYS A 298 9.23 -0.18 25.57
C LYS A 298 10.20 -1.17 26.22
N ASP A 299 9.72 -1.90 27.22
CA ASP A 299 10.52 -2.85 27.99
C ASP A 299 11.00 -4.01 27.10
N ILE A 300 10.11 -4.59 26.29
CA ILE A 300 10.47 -5.68 25.37
C ILE A 300 11.49 -5.22 24.32
N PHE A 301 11.32 -4.05 23.71
CA PHE A 301 12.32 -3.55 22.76
C PHE A 301 13.69 -3.36 23.43
N GLN A 302 13.71 -2.84 24.66
CA GLN A 302 14.95 -2.69 25.42
C GLN A 302 15.58 -4.04 25.77
N GLU A 303 14.77 -5.00 26.23
CA GLU A 303 15.22 -6.38 26.51
C GLU A 303 15.83 -7.02 25.26
N VAL A 304 15.16 -6.94 24.10
CA VAL A 304 15.67 -7.49 22.84
C VAL A 304 16.97 -6.80 22.43
N PHE A 305 17.03 -5.47 22.51
CA PHE A 305 18.20 -4.69 22.13
C PHE A 305 19.47 -5.11 22.90
N VAL A 306 19.33 -5.31 24.21
CA VAL A 306 20.43 -5.69 25.11
C VAL A 306 20.74 -7.18 25.00
N ASN A 307 19.73 -8.04 25.18
CA ASN A 307 19.93 -9.48 25.36
C ASN A 307 20.33 -10.19 24.06
N GLU A 308 20.00 -9.65 22.88
CA GLU A 308 20.33 -10.25 21.58
C GLU A 308 21.56 -9.60 20.91
N GLY A 309 22.30 -8.76 21.65
CA GLY A 309 23.56 -8.17 21.20
C GLY A 309 23.40 -7.11 20.10
N TRP A 310 22.21 -6.50 19.96
CA TRP A 310 22.00 -5.43 18.99
C TRP A 310 22.76 -4.17 19.37
N GLU A 311 22.97 -3.90 20.67
CA GLU A 311 23.72 -2.74 21.13
C GLU A 311 25.14 -2.66 20.52
N ALA A 312 25.89 -3.76 20.58
CA ALA A 312 27.22 -3.84 19.98
C ALA A 312 27.15 -3.66 18.45
N LYS A 313 26.24 -4.35 17.78
CA LYS A 313 26.07 -4.26 16.32
C LYS A 313 25.73 -2.83 15.87
N PHE A 314 24.84 -2.15 16.60
CA PHE A 314 24.41 -0.78 16.31
C PHE A 314 25.56 0.20 16.53
N LYS A 315 26.29 0.05 17.63
CA LYS A 315 27.50 0.84 17.92
C LYS A 315 28.55 0.69 16.82
N ASP A 316 28.85 -0.54 16.39
CA ASP A 316 29.82 -0.82 15.32
C ASP A 316 29.39 -0.24 13.97
N ALA A 317 28.07 -0.17 13.72
CA ALA A 317 27.49 0.43 12.53
C ALA A 317 27.30 1.96 12.63
N GLY A 318 27.61 2.58 13.78
CA GLY A 318 27.45 4.02 13.99
C GLY A 318 26.00 4.50 14.09
N ILE A 319 25.07 3.61 14.45
CA ILE A 319 23.62 3.89 14.58
C ILE A 319 23.15 3.62 16.02
N TRP A 320 21.94 4.06 16.37
CA TRP A 320 21.38 3.92 17.72
C TRP A 320 19.91 3.50 17.69
N TYR A 321 19.43 3.04 18.85
CA TYR A 321 18.02 2.81 19.12
C TYR A 321 17.56 3.77 20.22
N GLU A 322 16.39 4.37 20.05
CA GLU A 322 15.79 5.27 21.04
C GLU A 322 14.27 5.05 21.15
N HIS A 323 13.75 5.04 22.38
CA HIS A 323 12.31 5.15 22.64
C HIS A 323 11.91 6.61 22.76
N ARG A 324 10.81 7.01 22.11
CA ARG A 324 10.20 8.34 22.22
C ARG A 324 8.71 8.26 22.52
N LEU A 325 8.18 9.32 23.13
CA LEU A 325 6.74 9.50 23.18
C LEU A 325 6.23 9.85 21.77
N ILE A 326 5.05 9.34 21.42
CA ILE A 326 4.50 9.51 20.06
C ILE A 326 4.31 10.98 19.67
N ASP A 327 3.94 11.86 20.60
CA ASP A 327 3.83 13.30 20.40
C ASP A 327 5.18 13.98 20.11
N ASP A 328 6.24 13.57 20.79
CA ASP A 328 7.60 14.04 20.49
C ASP A 328 8.10 13.48 19.16
N MET A 329 7.77 12.23 18.86
CA MET A 329 8.22 11.55 17.64
C MET A 329 7.58 12.15 16.38
N VAL A 330 6.29 12.46 16.37
CA VAL A 330 5.65 13.14 15.23
C VAL A 330 6.22 14.55 15.01
N ALA A 331 6.54 15.27 16.10
CA ALA A 331 7.18 16.58 16.01
C ALA A 331 8.62 16.48 15.50
N TYR A 332 9.37 15.45 15.92
CA TYR A 332 10.69 15.15 15.37
C TYR A 332 10.60 14.80 13.89
N ALA A 333 9.64 13.96 13.48
CA ALA A 333 9.48 13.57 12.09
C ALA A 333 9.32 14.78 11.17
N LEU A 334 8.47 15.74 11.52
CA LEU A 334 8.26 16.99 10.77
C LEU A 334 9.51 17.88 10.67
N LYS A 335 10.40 17.84 11.67
CA LYS A 335 11.60 18.69 11.73
C LYS A 335 12.87 18.00 11.20
N SER A 336 12.86 16.68 11.13
CA SER A 336 13.99 15.86 10.70
C SER A 336 14.22 15.93 9.20
N GLU A 337 15.41 15.52 8.76
CA GLU A 337 15.73 15.36 7.34
C GLU A 337 15.32 13.98 6.78
N GLY A 338 14.87 13.05 7.65
CA GLY A 338 14.64 11.64 7.33
C GLY A 338 15.80 10.74 7.74
N GLU A 339 15.95 9.59 7.08
CA GLU A 339 17.00 8.56 7.29
C GLU A 339 16.94 7.86 8.65
N TYR A 340 15.77 7.36 9.00
CA TYR A 340 15.59 6.50 10.18
C TYR A 340 14.46 5.49 9.95
N VAL A 341 14.52 4.41 10.73
CA VAL A 341 13.41 3.48 10.87
C VAL A 341 12.56 3.94 12.06
N TRP A 342 11.25 4.02 11.87
CA TRP A 342 10.29 4.38 12.90
C TRP A 342 9.37 3.18 13.17
N ALA A 343 9.64 2.47 14.25
CA ALA A 343 8.79 1.42 14.78
C ALA A 343 7.55 2.04 15.43
N CYS A 344 6.40 1.82 14.80
CA CYS A 344 5.09 2.26 15.25
C CYS A 344 4.25 1.09 15.73
N LYS A 345 3.49 1.31 16.82
CA LYS A 345 2.36 0.45 17.17
C LYS A 345 1.36 0.34 16.04
N ASN A 346 0.45 -0.63 16.11
CA ASN A 346 -0.40 -0.98 14.98
C ASN A 346 -1.19 0.22 14.42
N TYR A 347 -1.87 0.98 15.30
CA TYR A 347 -2.64 2.16 14.92
C TYR A 347 -1.77 3.33 14.45
N ASP A 348 -0.70 3.63 15.19
CA ASP A 348 0.22 4.72 14.82
C ASP A 348 0.84 4.46 13.44
N GLY A 349 1.24 3.22 13.16
CA GLY A 349 1.85 2.85 11.88
C GLY A 349 0.88 3.00 10.72
N ASP A 350 -0.41 2.73 10.93
CA ASP A 350 -1.45 2.94 9.91
C ASP A 350 -1.55 4.43 9.55
N VAL A 351 -1.85 5.27 10.55
CA VAL A 351 -2.07 6.71 10.37
C VAL A 351 -0.81 7.42 9.84
N GLN A 352 0.34 7.16 10.46
CA GLN A 352 1.58 7.87 10.12
C GLN A 352 2.13 7.44 8.76
N SER A 353 1.91 6.20 8.32
CA SER A 353 2.39 5.76 7.01
C SER A 353 1.66 6.43 5.86
N ASP A 354 0.35 6.67 5.99
CA ASP A 354 -0.43 7.41 5.00
C ASP A 354 -0.04 8.90 4.98
N MET A 355 0.18 9.51 6.16
CA MET A 355 0.71 10.88 6.27
C MET A 355 2.07 11.01 5.59
N LEU A 356 2.99 10.08 5.83
CA LEU A 356 4.31 10.08 5.18
C LEU A 356 4.18 9.89 3.68
N ALA A 357 3.38 8.93 3.21
CA ALA A 357 3.18 8.70 1.77
C ALA A 357 2.70 9.96 1.05
N GLN A 358 1.73 10.67 1.64
CA GLN A 358 1.25 11.92 1.09
C GLN A 358 2.31 13.03 1.17
N GLY A 359 3.06 13.11 2.26
CA GLY A 359 4.09 14.13 2.45
C GLY A 359 5.30 13.96 1.52
N PHE A 360 5.60 12.72 1.12
CA PHE A 360 6.61 12.40 0.09
C PHE A 360 6.08 12.47 -1.35
N GLY A 361 4.79 12.77 -1.55
CA GLY A 361 4.22 13.09 -2.85
C GLY A 361 2.90 12.37 -3.12
N SER A 362 2.96 11.06 -3.38
CA SER A 362 1.81 10.24 -3.78
C SER A 362 1.85 8.88 -3.10
N LEU A 363 0.68 8.32 -2.78
CA LEU A 363 0.54 6.92 -2.33
C LEU A 363 1.11 5.92 -3.35
N GLY A 364 1.17 6.30 -4.64
CA GLY A 364 1.82 5.50 -5.70
C GLY A 364 3.36 5.46 -5.61
N LEU A 365 3.97 6.27 -4.74
CA LEU A 365 5.40 6.31 -4.46
C LEU A 365 5.72 5.76 -3.06
N MET A 366 5.02 4.72 -2.63
CA MET A 366 5.24 4.09 -1.33
C MET A 366 5.31 2.56 -1.49
N THR A 367 6.39 1.97 -1.01
CA THR A 367 6.54 0.51 -0.92
C THR A 367 5.90 -0.02 0.36
N SER A 368 5.47 -1.28 0.38
CA SER A 368 4.99 -1.96 1.57
C SER A 368 5.50 -3.40 1.57
N VAL A 369 6.31 -3.77 2.57
CA VAL A 369 6.87 -5.12 2.69
C VAL A 369 6.62 -5.64 4.10
N LEU A 370 5.84 -6.70 4.21
CA LEU A 370 5.72 -7.47 5.43
C LEU A 370 6.93 -8.38 5.59
N ILE A 371 7.56 -8.35 6.76
CA ILE A 371 8.71 -9.21 7.11
C ILE A 371 8.35 -10.04 8.33
N CYS A 372 8.48 -11.36 8.21
CA CYS A 372 8.22 -12.29 9.29
C CYS A 372 9.38 -12.33 10.30
N PRO A 373 9.13 -12.76 11.56
CA PRO A 373 10.16 -12.85 12.60
C PRO A 373 11.29 -13.84 12.28
N ASP A 374 11.10 -14.76 11.34
CA ASP A 374 12.11 -15.72 10.88
C ASP A 374 13.25 -15.07 10.09
N GLY A 375 13.12 -13.80 9.71
CA GLY A 375 14.07 -13.05 8.90
C GLY A 375 14.21 -13.54 7.46
N LYS A 376 13.29 -14.41 7.00
CA LYS A 376 13.32 -15.06 5.68
C LYS A 376 12.04 -14.85 4.90
N THR A 377 10.88 -14.89 5.55
CA THR A 377 9.59 -14.84 4.86
C THR A 377 9.13 -13.39 4.68
N ILE A 378 8.80 -13.01 3.44
CA ILE A 378 8.26 -11.69 3.12
C ILE A 378 7.00 -11.76 2.25
N GLU A 379 6.19 -10.72 2.36
CA GLU A 379 5.11 -10.40 1.42
C GLU A 379 5.24 -8.94 1.01
N ALA A 380 5.33 -8.68 -0.30
CA ALA A 380 5.48 -7.34 -0.86
C ALA A 380 4.20 -6.91 -1.59
N GLU A 381 3.65 -5.76 -1.20
CA GLU A 381 2.47 -5.13 -1.80
C GLU A 381 2.70 -3.63 -2.06
N ALA A 382 1.82 -3.04 -2.85
CA ALA A 382 1.69 -1.58 -2.89
C ALA A 382 0.99 -1.09 -1.61
N ALA A 383 1.34 0.11 -1.13
CA ALA A 383 0.69 0.66 0.07
C ALA A 383 -0.77 1.11 -0.16
N HIS A 384 -1.17 1.32 -1.42
CA HIS A 384 -2.50 1.79 -1.81
C HIS A 384 -3.50 0.65 -2.06
N GLY A 385 -4.79 0.99 -2.05
CA GLY A 385 -5.88 0.07 -2.41
C GLY A 385 -6.03 -0.15 -3.93
N THR A 386 -7.19 -0.67 -4.33
CA THR A 386 -7.50 -1.14 -5.70
C THR A 386 -7.80 -0.02 -6.72
N VAL A 387 -7.77 1.24 -6.28
CA VAL A 387 -8.02 2.46 -7.07
C VAL A 387 -9.37 2.42 -7.81
N THR A 388 -10.44 2.06 -7.09
CA THR A 388 -11.82 1.89 -7.60
C THR A 388 -12.29 3.04 -8.48
N ARG A 389 -11.99 4.29 -8.12
CA ARG A 389 -12.43 5.46 -8.90
C ARG A 389 -11.92 5.40 -10.34
N HIS A 390 -10.65 5.03 -10.54
CA HIS A 390 -10.07 4.90 -11.87
C HIS A 390 -10.64 3.66 -12.58
N PHE A 391 -10.85 2.57 -11.86
CA PHE A 391 -11.51 1.39 -12.41
C PHE A 391 -12.91 1.70 -12.98
N ARG A 392 -13.71 2.54 -12.31
CA ARG A 392 -15.04 2.96 -12.85
C ARG A 392 -14.95 3.77 -14.13
N VAL A 393 -13.85 4.50 -14.34
CA VAL A 393 -13.59 5.22 -15.60
C VAL A 393 -13.19 4.22 -16.68
N HIS A 394 -12.28 3.29 -16.35
CA HIS A 394 -11.86 2.22 -17.25
C HIS A 394 -13.03 1.33 -17.71
N GLN A 395 -13.93 0.94 -16.80
CA GLN A 395 -15.13 0.14 -17.14
C GLN A 395 -16.05 0.82 -18.18
N LYS A 396 -15.97 2.15 -18.32
CA LYS A 396 -16.73 2.93 -19.30
C LYS A 396 -15.94 3.20 -20.59
N GLY A 397 -14.76 2.59 -20.75
CA GLY A 397 -13.84 2.83 -21.87
C GLY A 397 -13.07 4.15 -21.78
N GLY A 398 -13.08 4.81 -20.62
CA GLY A 398 -12.34 6.06 -20.43
C GLY A 398 -10.85 5.84 -20.16
N GLU A 399 -10.02 6.80 -20.59
CA GLU A 399 -8.59 6.80 -20.31
C GLU A 399 -8.31 7.01 -18.80
N THR A 400 -7.36 6.25 -18.26
CA THR A 400 -6.92 6.37 -16.86
C THR A 400 -5.42 6.63 -16.76
N SER A 401 -5.01 7.41 -15.76
CA SER A 401 -3.60 7.63 -15.42
C SER A 401 -3.38 7.28 -13.94
N THR A 402 -3.46 5.98 -13.66
CA THR A 402 -3.13 5.37 -12.37
C THR A 402 -1.62 5.08 -12.34
N ASN A 403 -0.95 5.53 -11.28
CA ASN A 403 0.46 5.27 -11.03
C ASN A 403 0.73 3.79 -10.75
N SER A 404 1.63 3.17 -11.50
CA SER A 404 1.99 1.75 -11.39
C SER A 404 3.28 1.50 -10.59
N ILE A 405 4.01 2.54 -10.17
CA ILE A 405 5.35 2.41 -9.58
C ILE A 405 5.31 1.53 -8.31
N ALA A 406 4.43 1.80 -7.35
CA ALA A 406 4.33 0.98 -6.14
C ALA A 406 4.01 -0.51 -6.44
N SER A 407 3.20 -0.79 -7.47
CA SER A 407 2.90 -2.16 -7.90
C SER A 407 4.10 -2.82 -8.59
N ILE A 408 4.89 -2.07 -9.36
CA ILE A 408 6.18 -2.54 -9.92
C ILE A 408 7.16 -2.84 -8.80
N PHE A 409 7.24 -1.96 -7.79
CA PHE A 409 8.13 -2.15 -6.66
C PHE A 409 7.73 -3.34 -5.78
N ALA A 410 6.45 -3.69 -5.68
CA ALA A 410 6.05 -4.94 -5.03
C ALA A 410 6.72 -6.15 -5.70
N TRP A 411 6.72 -6.21 -7.04
CA TRP A 411 7.44 -7.23 -7.80
C TRP A 411 8.95 -7.19 -7.57
N THR A 412 9.60 -6.03 -7.69
CA THR A 412 11.06 -5.94 -7.54
C THR A 412 11.52 -6.24 -6.13
N ARG A 413 10.76 -5.88 -5.09
CA ARG A 413 11.05 -6.25 -3.70
C ARG A 413 10.94 -7.75 -3.48
N GLY A 414 9.91 -8.40 -4.03
CA GLY A 414 9.79 -9.86 -4.02
C GLY A 414 10.96 -10.55 -4.76
N LEU A 415 11.25 -10.12 -5.98
CA LEU A 415 12.33 -10.69 -6.79
C LEU A 415 13.72 -10.46 -6.16
N GLY A 416 13.98 -9.28 -5.62
CA GLY A 416 15.22 -8.97 -4.91
C GLY A 416 15.39 -9.82 -3.66
N HIS A 417 14.33 -10.06 -2.90
CA HIS A 417 14.42 -10.95 -1.75
C HIS A 417 14.60 -12.41 -2.15
N ARG A 418 13.92 -12.87 -3.21
CA ARG A 418 14.17 -14.20 -3.80
C ARG A 418 15.63 -14.35 -4.25
N ALA A 419 16.17 -13.31 -4.88
CA ALA A 419 17.57 -13.24 -5.30
C ALA A 419 18.53 -13.36 -4.12
N LEU A 420 18.26 -12.66 -3.02
CA LEU A 420 19.04 -12.76 -1.79
C LEU A 420 19.04 -14.18 -1.23
N LEU A 421 17.86 -14.81 -1.13
CA LEU A 421 17.73 -16.16 -0.60
C LEU A 421 18.38 -17.23 -1.49
N ASP A 422 18.39 -17.01 -2.82
CA ASP A 422 18.98 -17.94 -3.80
C ASP A 422 20.45 -17.64 -4.14
N GLY A 423 21.00 -16.52 -3.66
CA GLY A 423 22.33 -16.05 -4.09
C GLY A 423 22.38 -15.67 -5.58
N ASN A 424 21.26 -15.22 -6.17
CA ASN A 424 21.13 -14.93 -7.59
C ASN A 424 21.41 -13.47 -7.92
N ALA A 425 22.68 -13.12 -8.13
CA ALA A 425 23.11 -11.75 -8.42
C ALA A 425 22.44 -11.14 -9.66
N LYS A 426 22.18 -11.93 -10.72
CA LYS A 426 21.52 -11.44 -11.94
C LYS A 426 20.08 -10.99 -11.67
N LEU A 427 19.35 -11.77 -10.87
CA LEU A 427 17.98 -11.41 -10.47
C LEU A 427 17.97 -10.15 -9.59
N GLN A 428 18.95 -10.02 -8.69
CA GLN A 428 19.12 -8.83 -7.86
C GLN A 428 19.39 -7.58 -8.70
N GLU A 429 20.31 -7.66 -9.68
CA GLU A 429 20.63 -6.58 -10.60
C GLU A 429 19.43 -6.18 -11.47
N PHE A 430 18.65 -7.17 -11.92
CA PHE A 430 17.42 -6.93 -12.67
C PHE A 430 16.38 -6.16 -11.85
N ALA A 431 16.11 -6.61 -10.61
CA ALA A 431 15.17 -5.94 -9.72
C ALA A 431 15.59 -4.48 -9.47
N GLN A 432 16.87 -4.23 -9.19
CA GLN A 432 17.43 -2.88 -9.02
C GLN A 432 17.35 -2.04 -10.30
N SER A 433 17.58 -2.66 -11.47
CA SER A 433 17.51 -1.97 -12.77
C SER A 433 16.09 -1.53 -13.09
N LEU A 434 15.08 -2.34 -12.77
CA LEU A 434 13.67 -2.00 -12.92
C LEU A 434 13.23 -0.89 -11.96
N GLU A 435 13.65 -0.93 -10.69
CA GLU A 435 13.42 0.19 -9.76
C GLU A 435 14.02 1.49 -10.27
N ALA A 436 15.27 1.43 -10.75
CA ALA A 436 15.97 2.58 -11.30
C ALA A 436 15.34 3.09 -12.62
N ALA A 437 14.76 2.19 -13.43
CA ALA A 437 14.02 2.55 -14.63
C ALA A 437 12.78 3.38 -14.29
N CYS A 438 11.97 2.95 -13.30
CA CYS A 438 10.82 3.72 -12.84
C CYS A 438 11.20 5.15 -12.40
N ILE A 439 12.24 5.27 -11.59
CA ILE A 439 12.72 6.58 -11.10
C ILE A 439 13.21 7.44 -12.27
N ALA A 440 14.02 6.88 -13.17
CA ALA A 440 14.55 7.61 -14.32
C ALA A 440 13.45 8.05 -15.30
N THR A 441 12.43 7.23 -15.53
CA THR A 441 11.26 7.61 -16.35
C THR A 441 10.58 8.85 -15.76
N VAL A 442 10.31 8.87 -14.45
CA VAL A 442 9.74 10.05 -13.77
C VAL A 442 10.68 11.25 -13.84
N GLU A 443 11.97 11.06 -13.56
CA GLU A 443 12.98 12.13 -13.59
C GLU A 443 13.20 12.71 -15.00
N SER A 444 12.90 11.95 -16.06
CA SER A 444 12.91 12.40 -17.45
C SER A 444 11.69 13.26 -17.84
N GLY A 445 10.72 13.41 -16.94
CA GLY A 445 9.48 14.16 -17.15
C GLY A 445 8.30 13.30 -17.62
N LYS A 446 8.49 11.99 -17.84
CA LYS A 446 7.43 11.05 -18.17
C LYS A 446 6.81 10.50 -16.89
N MET A 447 5.62 10.97 -16.52
CA MET A 447 4.98 10.60 -15.26
C MET A 447 3.47 10.49 -15.39
N THR A 448 2.83 9.86 -14.41
CA THR A 448 1.37 9.76 -14.30
C THR A 448 0.76 11.03 -13.71
N LYS A 449 -0.56 11.16 -13.83
CA LYS A 449 -1.29 12.41 -13.55
C LYS A 449 -1.17 12.86 -12.10
N ASP A 450 -1.13 11.93 -11.14
CA ASP A 450 -0.92 12.23 -9.72
C ASP A 450 0.42 12.95 -9.49
N LEU A 451 1.50 12.49 -10.13
CA LEU A 451 2.81 13.10 -10.02
C LEU A 451 2.88 14.46 -10.74
N ALA A 452 2.27 14.56 -11.93
CA ALA A 452 2.20 15.81 -12.66
C ALA A 452 1.44 16.90 -11.87
N LEU A 453 0.40 16.52 -11.11
CA LEU A 453 -0.36 17.43 -10.26
C LEU A 453 0.49 18.01 -9.12
N LEU A 454 1.45 17.25 -8.60
CA LEU A 454 2.39 17.75 -7.58
C LEU A 454 3.33 18.81 -8.15
N SER A 455 3.80 18.61 -9.39
CA SER A 455 4.77 19.52 -10.04
C SER A 455 4.13 20.76 -10.68
N HIS A 456 2.92 20.62 -11.23
CA HIS A 456 2.27 21.69 -12.01
C HIS A 456 0.98 22.24 -11.37
N GLY A 457 0.54 21.66 -10.25
CA GLY A 457 -0.67 22.07 -9.55
C GLY A 457 -1.93 21.99 -10.44
N PRO A 458 -2.86 22.95 -10.34
CA PRO A 458 -4.12 22.92 -11.11
C PRO A 458 -3.92 23.13 -12.62
N ASN A 459 -2.73 23.52 -13.06
CA ASN A 459 -2.42 23.80 -14.48
C ASN A 459 -2.04 22.55 -15.29
N VAL A 460 -2.17 21.35 -14.72
CA VAL A 460 -1.92 20.08 -15.42
C VAL A 460 -2.78 19.96 -16.68
N SER A 461 -2.13 19.74 -17.82
CA SER A 461 -2.73 19.39 -19.10
C SER A 461 -2.36 17.95 -19.51
N ARG A 462 -3.02 17.39 -20.53
CA ARG A 462 -2.73 16.02 -21.02
C ARG A 462 -1.27 15.83 -21.47
N ASN A 463 -0.58 16.90 -21.90
CA ASN A 463 0.82 16.83 -22.31
C ASN A 463 1.80 16.72 -21.13
N ASN A 464 1.34 16.92 -19.90
CA ASN A 464 2.17 16.85 -18.69
C ASN A 464 2.21 15.45 -18.07
N TYR A 465 1.40 14.51 -18.54
CA TYR A 465 1.34 13.16 -17.99
C TYR A 465 1.04 12.11 -19.05
N LEU A 466 1.38 10.87 -18.72
CA LEU A 466 1.07 9.68 -19.50
C LEU A 466 -0.15 8.96 -18.90
N ASN A 467 -0.93 8.28 -19.74
CA ASN A 467 -1.89 7.32 -19.22
C ASN A 467 -1.17 6.09 -18.61
N THR A 468 -1.92 5.20 -17.97
CA THR A 468 -1.34 4.05 -17.26
C THR A 468 -0.49 3.15 -18.15
N GLU A 469 -0.96 2.86 -19.36
CA GLU A 469 -0.26 1.95 -20.27
C GLU A 469 0.98 2.63 -20.88
N GLU A 470 0.85 3.87 -21.37
CA GLU A 470 1.95 4.68 -21.88
C GLU A 470 3.08 4.82 -20.86
N PHE A 471 2.75 4.97 -19.57
CA PHE A 471 3.77 5.04 -18.53
C PHE A 471 4.50 3.71 -18.32
N ILE A 472 3.79 2.58 -18.33
CA ILE A 472 4.41 1.25 -18.23
C ILE A 472 5.31 0.98 -19.44
N ASP A 473 4.86 1.37 -20.65
CA ASP A 473 5.66 1.24 -21.87
C ASP A 473 6.92 2.12 -21.80
N ALA A 474 6.82 3.35 -21.29
CA ALA A 474 7.96 4.22 -21.08
C ALA A 474 8.97 3.68 -20.04
N VAL A 475 8.50 2.93 -19.02
CA VAL A 475 9.37 2.21 -18.09
C VAL A 475 10.02 1.01 -18.78
N ALA A 476 9.29 0.28 -19.63
CA ALA A 476 9.84 -0.84 -20.40
C ALA A 476 10.97 -0.39 -21.33
N ASP A 477 10.80 0.73 -22.03
CA ASP A 477 11.82 1.32 -22.91
C ASP A 477 13.10 1.68 -22.14
N GLU A 478 12.95 2.32 -20.98
CA GLU A 478 14.08 2.68 -20.11
C GLU A 478 14.78 1.43 -19.54
N LEU A 479 14.02 0.40 -19.17
CA LEU A 479 14.58 -0.88 -18.73
C LEU A 479 15.40 -1.55 -19.83
N ILE A 480 14.89 -1.60 -21.07
CA ILE A 480 15.63 -2.16 -22.22
C ILE A 480 16.95 -1.42 -22.43
N SER A 481 16.94 -0.10 -22.34
CA SER A 481 18.14 0.74 -22.44
C SER A 481 19.18 0.38 -21.36
N ARG A 482 18.74 0.06 -20.14
CA ARG A 482 19.60 -0.32 -19.02
C ARG A 482 20.16 -1.73 -19.12
N LEU A 483 19.36 -2.67 -19.61
CA LEU A 483 19.77 -4.08 -19.76
C LEU A 483 20.61 -4.31 -21.02
N SER A 484 20.58 -3.38 -21.97
CA SER A 484 21.42 -3.44 -23.17
C SER A 484 22.90 -3.24 -22.81
N PRO A 485 23.83 -4.07 -23.31
CA PRO A 485 25.25 -3.90 -23.05
C PRO A 485 25.71 -2.53 -23.55
N LYS A 486 26.22 -1.69 -22.64
CA LYS A 486 26.85 -0.42 -23.03
C LYS A 486 28.01 -0.72 -23.96
N SER A 487 27.91 -0.31 -25.22
CA SER A 487 29.03 -0.34 -26.15
C SER A 487 30.17 0.45 -25.54
N LYS A 488 31.26 -0.24 -25.16
CA LYS A 488 32.51 0.41 -24.79
C LYS A 488 32.98 1.19 -26.02
N LEU A 489 32.81 2.50 -25.98
CA LEU A 489 33.42 3.45 -26.92
C LEU A 489 34.85 3.74 -26.47
#